data_AF-A0A9P8IH34-F1
#
_entry.id   AF-A0A9P8IH34-F1
#
_cell.length_a   1.000
_cell.length_b   1.000
_cell.length_c   1.000
_cell.angle_alpha   90.00
_cell.angle_beta   90.00
_cell.angle_gamma   90.00
#
_symmetry.space_group_name_H-M   'P 1'
#
loop_
_entity.id
_entity.type
_entity.pdbx_description
1 polymer ?
#
loop_
_entity_poly.entity_id
_entity_poly.type
_entity_poly.pdbx_seq_one_letter_code
_entity_poly.pdbx_strand_id
1 'polypeptide(L)'
;MYSSDSYGGLTFKGINSPPPTSTLKAAPTDALGLLNQINSGAPRCAANMTSACPSLYTAARDCWNGTTARSCFCSNVKTASCPGMCTTGESPASYINWVLKTCTIYSNSTIKPNATSNVNGFKLEWKDYQTLGEDAYAALFPWKWQLQYQPNVTIGANASSYACPSIQKKLASFAIINIVVFIFAASLGRRTWIKKYTGGRCGKRDHHDAFILTAFLSVILNLTANLINAAIIRRNPGFRHINIGSLFLLWASRPRLAWFAALLVNVQSEKQMYWNLGASAILAEVILQAVGSVYIGITGNWARRYHFYLVNHLSNVPHANDALIMYGGALLWLVSIGGAVISAILSYTPVGGFLWRGLKILGRFISRTSISAWRWTKWALITFGRSISWSWRWLRIAVATVYLKTWLRAGFLRRIYVRYEWHMPNVPDAPVWRSVDIDDDDDDPPPPYPGDGQSTVDEEWFKNLIFTVLFMLLPFIGQWLFWSGYLRMAGSL
;
A
#
# COMPACT_ATOMS: atom_id res chain seq x y z
N MET A 1 27.57 -37.45 -93.42
CA MET A 1 26.30 -36.69 -93.52
C MET A 1 25.74 -36.58 -92.12
N TYR A 2 25.53 -35.34 -91.64
CA TYR A 2 24.56 -34.89 -90.62
C TYR A 2 24.48 -35.66 -89.28
N SER A 3 24.30 -35.06 -88.11
CA SER A 3 24.11 -33.67 -87.68
C SER A 3 24.14 -33.72 -86.16
N SER A 4 24.73 -32.70 -85.56
CA SER A 4 24.69 -32.37 -84.14
C SER A 4 23.30 -31.90 -83.72
N ASP A 5 22.73 -32.50 -82.67
CA ASP A 5 21.58 -31.97 -81.95
C ASP A 5 22.03 -31.26 -80.67
N SER A 6 22.05 -29.93 -80.78
CA SER A 6 21.35 -28.96 -79.93
C SER A 6 21.21 -29.25 -78.43
N TYR A 7 22.08 -28.61 -77.62
CA TYR A 7 21.70 -28.10 -76.30
C TYR A 7 21.87 -26.59 -76.30
N GLY A 8 20.75 -25.86 -76.16
CA GLY A 8 20.71 -24.41 -76.07
C GLY A 8 21.43 -23.90 -74.82
N GLY A 9 22.38 -22.98 -75.02
CA GLY A 9 23.02 -22.24 -73.95
C GLY A 9 22.16 -21.05 -73.51
N LEU A 10 21.83 -20.99 -72.22
CA LEU A 10 21.29 -19.80 -71.58
C LEU A 10 22.45 -18.88 -71.20
N THR A 11 22.51 -17.70 -71.81
CA THR A 11 23.44 -16.63 -71.44
C THR A 11 22.77 -15.73 -70.39
N PHE A 12 23.26 -15.74 -69.16
CA PHE A 12 22.81 -14.81 -68.13
C PHE A 12 23.57 -13.49 -68.27
N LYS A 13 22.82 -12.43 -68.58
CA LYS A 13 23.29 -11.04 -68.64
C LYS A 13 23.51 -10.57 -67.20
N GLY A 14 24.77 -10.36 -66.82
CA GLY A 14 25.13 -9.83 -65.50
C GLY A 14 24.49 -8.47 -65.26
N ILE A 15 23.57 -8.42 -64.29
CA ILE A 15 23.21 -7.16 -63.65
C ILE A 15 24.41 -6.77 -62.80
N ASN A 16 24.98 -5.59 -63.06
CA ASN A 16 26.01 -5.00 -62.22
C ASN A 16 25.43 -4.80 -60.81
N SER A 17 25.59 -5.81 -59.96
CA SER A 17 25.38 -5.68 -58.52
C SER A 17 26.39 -4.64 -58.02
N PRO A 18 25.95 -3.59 -57.31
CA PRO A 18 26.89 -2.71 -56.64
C PRO A 18 27.83 -3.56 -55.76
N PRO A 19 29.13 -3.22 -55.68
CA PRO A 19 30.08 -3.97 -54.88
C PRO A 19 29.53 -4.09 -53.45
N PRO A 20 29.64 -5.26 -52.79
CA PRO A 20 29.19 -5.42 -51.42
C PRO A 20 30.05 -4.52 -50.52
N THR A 21 29.59 -3.30 -50.29
CA THR A 21 30.09 -2.40 -49.23
C THR A 21 29.62 -2.89 -47.86
N SER A 22 29.73 -4.20 -47.60
CA SER A 22 29.61 -4.76 -46.27
C SER A 22 31.00 -4.70 -45.63
N THR A 23 31.46 -3.50 -45.28
CA THR A 23 32.42 -3.36 -44.19
C THR A 23 31.77 -3.99 -42.95
N LEU A 24 32.09 -5.25 -42.69
CA LEU A 24 31.71 -5.97 -41.48
C LEU A 24 32.14 -5.12 -40.30
N LYS A 25 31.17 -4.55 -39.59
CA LYS A 25 31.45 -3.85 -38.33
C LYS A 25 32.04 -4.88 -37.38
N ALA A 26 33.27 -4.63 -36.96
CA ALA A 26 33.91 -5.43 -35.92
C ALA A 26 32.97 -5.53 -34.71
N ALA A 27 32.82 -6.74 -34.17
CA ALA A 27 32.01 -6.97 -32.97
C ALA A 27 32.53 -6.08 -31.83
N PRO A 28 31.64 -5.45 -31.04
CA PRO A 28 32.05 -4.79 -29.82
C PRO A 28 32.82 -5.76 -28.91
N THR A 29 33.91 -5.29 -28.33
CA THR A 29 34.72 -6.09 -27.39
C THR A 29 34.10 -6.16 -26.01
N ASP A 30 33.17 -5.26 -25.68
CA ASP A 30 32.44 -5.25 -24.41
C ASP A 30 31.06 -5.91 -24.55
N ALA A 31 30.68 -6.71 -23.54
CA ALA A 31 29.41 -7.42 -23.53
C ALA A 31 28.19 -6.50 -23.65
N LEU A 32 28.24 -5.31 -23.02
CA LEU A 32 27.12 -4.39 -23.03
C LEU A 32 26.90 -3.78 -24.43
N GLY A 33 27.98 -3.42 -25.13
CA GLY A 33 27.98 -2.97 -26.50
C GLY A 33 27.44 -4.03 -27.44
N LEU A 34 27.90 -5.28 -27.29
CA LEU A 34 27.41 -6.43 -28.06
C LEU A 34 25.89 -6.62 -27.88
N LEU A 35 25.41 -6.65 -26.64
CA LEU A 35 23.98 -6.84 -26.35
C LEU A 35 23.12 -5.65 -26.83
N ASN A 36 23.61 -4.41 -26.71
CA ASN A 36 22.90 -3.24 -27.22
C ASN A 36 22.75 -3.23 -28.74
N GLN A 37 23.67 -3.87 -29.47
CA GLN A 37 23.53 -4.06 -30.91
C GLN A 37 22.51 -5.16 -31.27
N ILE A 38 22.32 -6.17 -30.42
CA ILE A 38 21.25 -7.16 -30.57
C ILE A 38 19.88 -6.51 -30.31
N ASN A 39 19.77 -5.76 -29.22
CA ASN A 39 18.60 -4.96 -28.89
C ASN A 39 19.00 -3.85 -27.94
N SER A 40 18.75 -2.60 -28.33
CA SER A 40 19.07 -1.42 -27.53
C SER A 40 18.45 -1.49 -26.13
N GLY A 41 19.17 -0.95 -25.14
CA GLY A 41 18.70 -0.87 -23.76
C GLY A 41 19.03 -2.12 -22.94
N ALA A 42 20.11 -2.81 -23.27
CA ALA A 42 20.63 -3.89 -22.43
C ALA A 42 20.98 -3.34 -21.03
N PRO A 43 20.61 -4.05 -19.95
CA PRO A 43 20.85 -3.57 -18.59
C PRO A 43 22.34 -3.59 -18.26
N ARG A 44 22.81 -2.62 -17.46
CA ARG A 44 24.23 -2.50 -17.08
C ARG A 44 24.79 -3.74 -16.40
N CYS A 45 23.97 -4.50 -15.69
CA CYS A 45 24.38 -5.74 -15.04
C CYS A 45 24.90 -6.81 -16.04
N ALA A 46 24.48 -6.72 -17.30
CA ALA A 46 24.94 -7.63 -18.36
C ALA A 46 26.36 -7.31 -18.84
N ALA A 47 26.96 -6.19 -18.43
CA ALA A 47 28.37 -5.90 -18.69
C ALA A 47 29.30 -6.97 -18.09
N ASN A 48 28.89 -7.66 -17.02
CA ASN A 48 29.66 -8.73 -16.41
C ASN A 48 29.46 -10.10 -17.10
N MET A 49 28.75 -10.17 -18.23
CA MET A 49 28.45 -11.42 -18.92
C MET A 49 29.72 -12.18 -19.35
N THR A 50 30.83 -11.49 -19.64
CA THR A 50 32.11 -12.13 -19.99
C THR A 50 32.67 -13.01 -18.87
N SER A 51 32.46 -12.64 -17.61
CA SER A 51 32.93 -13.41 -16.45
C SER A 51 31.83 -14.30 -15.87
N ALA A 52 30.59 -13.80 -15.80
CA ALA A 52 29.46 -14.50 -15.20
C ALA A 52 28.86 -15.57 -16.12
N CYS A 53 28.96 -15.41 -17.45
CA CYS A 53 28.52 -16.41 -18.41
C CYS A 53 29.34 -16.41 -19.71
N PRO A 54 30.59 -16.91 -19.66
CA PRO A 54 31.48 -16.92 -20.82
C PRO A 54 30.91 -17.67 -22.03
N SER A 55 30.12 -18.73 -21.80
CA SER A 55 29.47 -19.53 -22.84
C SER A 55 28.44 -18.71 -23.63
N LEU A 56 27.54 -17.99 -22.94
CA LEU A 56 26.55 -17.14 -23.59
C LEU A 56 27.20 -15.94 -24.27
N TYR A 57 28.27 -15.37 -23.69
CA TYR A 57 29.04 -14.30 -24.34
C TYR A 57 29.67 -14.77 -25.65
N THR A 58 30.36 -15.92 -25.63
CA THR A 58 31.01 -16.48 -26.81
C THR A 58 29.97 -16.78 -27.89
N ALA A 59 28.85 -17.42 -27.52
CA ALA A 59 27.76 -17.68 -28.43
C ALA A 59 27.17 -16.39 -29.02
N ALA A 60 26.90 -15.37 -28.21
CA ALA A 60 26.40 -14.08 -28.68
C ALA A 60 27.38 -13.38 -29.63
N ARG A 61 28.69 -13.50 -29.39
CA ARG A 61 29.74 -12.95 -30.25
C ARG A 61 29.81 -13.71 -31.58
N ASP A 62 29.72 -15.03 -31.55
CA ASP A 62 29.75 -15.85 -32.77
C ASP A 62 28.49 -15.61 -33.62
N CYS A 63 27.35 -15.35 -32.96
CA CYS A 63 26.11 -14.92 -33.60
C CYS A 63 26.22 -13.56 -34.32
N TRP A 64 27.16 -12.70 -33.94
CA TRP A 64 27.30 -11.34 -34.51
C TRP A 64 27.70 -11.36 -35.99
N ASN A 65 28.48 -12.36 -36.41
CA ASN A 65 28.96 -12.46 -37.78
C ASN A 65 27.87 -12.90 -38.78
N GLY A 66 26.65 -13.18 -38.32
CA GLY A 66 25.52 -13.61 -39.15
C GLY A 66 24.41 -12.55 -39.29
N THR A 67 23.59 -12.67 -40.34
CA THR A 67 22.42 -11.81 -40.61
C THR A 67 21.29 -11.94 -39.58
N THR A 68 21.45 -12.83 -38.58
CA THR A 68 20.41 -13.19 -37.62
C THR A 68 20.89 -13.17 -36.16
N ALA A 69 21.77 -12.22 -35.79
CA ALA A 69 22.34 -12.09 -34.44
C ALA A 69 21.30 -12.23 -33.31
N ARG A 70 20.10 -11.66 -33.49
CA ARG A 70 18.99 -11.76 -32.53
C ARG A 70 18.42 -13.17 -32.38
N SER A 71 18.18 -13.88 -33.49
CA SER A 71 17.63 -15.25 -33.41
C SER A 71 18.62 -16.23 -32.82
N CYS A 72 19.89 -16.07 -33.23
CA CYS A 72 20.99 -16.86 -32.75
C CYS A 72 21.20 -16.63 -31.24
N PHE A 73 21.15 -15.38 -30.76
CA PHE A 73 21.17 -15.07 -29.33
C PHE A 73 20.00 -15.74 -28.59
N CYS A 74 18.78 -15.59 -29.09
CA CYS A 74 17.59 -16.15 -28.43
C CYS A 74 17.57 -17.69 -28.40
N SER A 75 18.19 -18.35 -29.38
CA SER A 75 18.39 -19.81 -29.35
C SER A 75 19.37 -20.20 -28.24
N ASN A 76 20.51 -19.48 -28.15
CA ASN A 76 21.55 -19.77 -27.15
C ASN A 76 21.12 -19.45 -25.71
N VAL A 77 20.29 -18.42 -25.49
CA VAL A 77 19.74 -18.12 -24.16
C VAL A 77 18.87 -19.27 -23.61
N LYS A 78 18.20 -20.03 -24.48
CA LYS A 78 17.39 -21.18 -24.04
C LYS A 78 18.26 -22.32 -23.49
N THR A 79 19.40 -22.57 -24.15
CA THR A 79 20.25 -23.73 -23.86
C THR A 79 21.37 -23.42 -22.86
N ALA A 80 21.91 -22.21 -22.88
CA ALA A 80 22.93 -21.77 -21.93
C ALA A 80 22.30 -21.52 -20.55
N SER A 81 23.03 -21.92 -19.50
CA SER A 81 22.70 -21.55 -18.12
C SER A 81 23.79 -20.64 -17.59
N CYS A 82 23.36 -19.53 -17.01
CA CYS A 82 24.17 -18.42 -16.55
C CYS A 82 23.82 -18.06 -15.09
N PRO A 83 23.94 -19.00 -14.13
CA PRO A 83 23.68 -18.69 -12.73
C PRO A 83 24.65 -17.59 -12.27
N GLY A 84 24.13 -16.49 -11.74
CA GLY A 84 24.97 -15.34 -11.33
C GLY A 84 24.90 -14.12 -12.26
N MET A 85 24.27 -14.24 -13.44
CA MET A 85 24.04 -13.05 -14.27
C MET A 85 22.95 -12.17 -13.65
N CYS A 86 23.27 -10.89 -13.42
CA CYS A 86 22.30 -9.89 -12.98
C CYS A 86 21.56 -10.24 -11.66
N THR A 87 22.18 -10.91 -10.69
CA THR A 87 21.48 -11.43 -9.49
C THR A 87 21.25 -10.42 -8.36
N THR A 88 21.64 -9.15 -8.52
CA THR A 88 21.58 -8.16 -7.44
C THR A 88 20.64 -6.99 -7.74
N GLY A 89 19.80 -6.64 -6.77
CA GLY A 89 18.91 -5.47 -6.85
C GLY A 89 17.88 -5.58 -7.98
N GLU A 90 17.69 -4.51 -8.76
CA GLU A 90 16.75 -4.47 -9.90
C GLU A 90 17.24 -5.18 -11.17
N SER A 91 18.51 -5.61 -11.15
CA SER A 91 19.19 -6.22 -12.28
C SER A 91 18.46 -7.45 -12.86
N PRO A 92 17.94 -8.39 -12.05
CA PRO A 92 17.33 -9.60 -12.60
C PRO A 92 16.02 -9.28 -13.32
N ALA A 93 15.18 -8.40 -12.74
CA ALA A 93 13.94 -7.94 -13.36
C ALA A 93 14.21 -7.22 -14.71
N SER A 94 15.18 -6.31 -14.72
CA SER A 94 15.58 -5.57 -15.92
C SER A 94 16.11 -6.51 -17.02
N TYR A 95 16.90 -7.52 -16.64
CA TYR A 95 17.44 -8.51 -17.56
C TYR A 95 16.35 -9.42 -18.13
N ILE A 96 15.46 -9.96 -17.29
CA ILE A 96 14.31 -10.75 -17.73
C ILE A 96 13.47 -9.98 -18.74
N ASN A 97 13.11 -8.72 -18.42
CA ASN A 97 12.30 -7.89 -19.31
C ASN A 97 13.03 -7.63 -20.64
N TRP A 98 14.34 -7.37 -20.61
CA TRP A 98 15.13 -7.14 -21.81
C TRP A 98 15.24 -8.41 -22.68
N VAL A 99 15.52 -9.59 -22.09
CA VAL A 99 15.59 -10.87 -22.82
C VAL A 99 14.23 -11.20 -23.45
N LEU A 100 13.14 -11.11 -22.69
CA LEU A 100 11.80 -11.39 -23.20
C LEU A 100 11.41 -10.41 -24.30
N LYS A 101 11.64 -9.11 -24.12
CA LYS A 101 11.42 -8.12 -25.19
C LYS A 101 12.25 -8.46 -26.43
N THR A 102 13.49 -8.88 -26.25
CA THR A 102 14.40 -9.22 -27.35
C THR A 102 13.92 -10.45 -28.12
N CYS A 103 13.48 -11.48 -27.41
CA CYS A 103 13.19 -12.79 -27.99
C CYS A 103 11.72 -13.01 -28.37
N THR A 104 10.77 -12.31 -27.74
CA THR A 104 9.36 -12.35 -28.13
C THR A 104 9.11 -11.60 -29.44
N ILE A 105 9.77 -10.45 -29.67
CA ILE A 105 9.66 -9.73 -30.95
C ILE A 105 10.09 -10.63 -32.11
N TYR A 106 11.12 -11.47 -31.90
CA TYR A 106 11.58 -12.43 -32.90
C TYR A 106 10.57 -13.56 -33.16
N SER A 107 9.91 -14.09 -32.12
CA SER A 107 8.91 -15.16 -32.29
C SER A 107 7.77 -14.74 -33.22
N ASN A 108 7.33 -13.48 -33.13
CA ASN A 108 6.22 -12.97 -33.94
C ASN A 108 6.59 -12.73 -35.41
N SER A 109 7.86 -12.50 -35.74
CA SER A 109 8.28 -12.27 -37.14
C SER A 109 8.36 -13.55 -37.98
N THR A 110 8.42 -14.72 -37.35
CA THR A 110 8.68 -16.00 -38.04
C THR A 110 7.45 -16.92 -38.08
N ILE A 111 6.39 -16.58 -37.36
CA ILE A 111 5.18 -17.41 -37.22
C ILE A 111 3.98 -16.67 -37.84
N LYS A 112 3.25 -17.37 -38.72
CA LYS A 112 2.03 -16.90 -39.38
C LYS A 112 1.06 -16.22 -38.38
N PRO A 113 0.37 -15.13 -38.79
CA PRO A 113 -0.37 -14.21 -37.91
C PRO A 113 -1.54 -14.78 -37.09
N ASN A 114 -1.81 -16.09 -37.13
CA ASN A 114 -2.90 -16.72 -36.41
C ASN A 114 -2.47 -17.52 -35.17
N ALA A 115 -1.17 -17.51 -34.82
CA ALA A 115 -0.72 -18.07 -33.56
C ALA A 115 -0.52 -16.95 -32.55
N THR A 116 -1.43 -16.84 -31.58
CA THR A 116 -1.23 -16.18 -30.28
C THR A 116 -0.14 -16.90 -29.48
N SER A 117 1.06 -16.98 -30.08
CA SER A 117 2.21 -17.78 -29.68
C SER A 117 2.93 -17.09 -28.54
N ASN A 118 2.36 -17.29 -27.36
CA ASN A 118 3.04 -17.77 -26.17
C ASN A 118 4.41 -17.15 -25.88
N VAL A 119 4.42 -15.93 -25.32
CA VAL A 119 5.47 -15.47 -24.38
C VAL A 119 5.78 -16.57 -23.34
N ASN A 120 4.76 -17.35 -22.98
CA ASN A 120 4.85 -18.50 -22.09
C ASN A 120 5.76 -19.63 -22.64
N GLY A 121 5.86 -19.83 -23.95
CA GLY A 121 6.67 -20.88 -24.55
C GLY A 121 8.16 -20.63 -24.38
N PHE A 122 8.61 -19.41 -24.71
CA PHE A 122 10.01 -19.03 -24.48
C PHE A 122 10.39 -19.10 -22.99
N LYS A 123 9.50 -18.68 -22.09
CA LYS A 123 9.73 -18.75 -20.63
C LYS A 123 9.94 -20.18 -20.13
N LEU A 124 9.23 -21.15 -20.70
CA LEU A 124 9.36 -22.56 -20.33
C LEU A 124 10.65 -23.19 -20.85
N GLU A 125 11.13 -22.75 -22.02
CA GLU A 125 12.38 -23.24 -22.63
C GLU A 125 13.63 -22.53 -22.08
N TRP A 126 13.48 -21.33 -21.53
CA TRP A 126 14.61 -20.58 -20.97
C TRP A 126 14.99 -21.12 -19.60
N LYS A 127 16.08 -21.90 -19.57
CA LYS A 127 16.57 -22.63 -18.39
C LYS A 127 16.76 -21.77 -17.13
N ASP A 128 17.24 -20.53 -17.27
CA ASP A 128 17.50 -19.65 -16.12
C ASP A 128 16.29 -18.78 -15.73
N TYR A 129 15.18 -18.82 -16.48
CA TYR A 129 14.03 -17.95 -16.22
C TYR A 129 13.49 -18.11 -14.80
N GLN A 130 13.43 -19.34 -14.29
CA GLN A 130 12.96 -19.60 -12.93
C GLN A 130 13.92 -19.03 -11.88
N THR A 131 15.22 -19.35 -11.97
CA THR A 131 16.23 -18.87 -11.01
C THR A 131 16.31 -17.35 -11.00
N LEU A 132 16.36 -16.71 -12.17
CA LEU A 132 16.35 -15.25 -12.28
C LEU A 132 15.03 -14.66 -11.79
N GLY A 133 13.91 -15.37 -11.99
CA GLY A 133 12.61 -15.00 -11.47
C GLY A 133 12.56 -15.02 -9.95
N GLU A 134 13.18 -16.02 -9.32
CA GLU A 134 13.35 -16.13 -7.87
C GLU A 134 14.27 -15.02 -7.33
N ASP A 135 15.38 -14.71 -8.01
CA ASP A 135 16.25 -13.59 -7.66
C ASP A 135 15.53 -12.23 -7.81
N ALA A 136 14.78 -12.05 -8.90
CA ALA A 136 13.98 -10.86 -9.15
C ALA A 136 12.90 -10.70 -8.07
N TYR A 137 12.22 -11.79 -7.72
CA TYR A 137 11.24 -11.85 -6.66
C TYR A 137 11.86 -11.53 -5.30
N ALA A 138 13.05 -12.07 -5.03
CA ALA A 138 13.77 -11.81 -3.80
C ALA A 138 14.15 -10.34 -3.63
N ALA A 139 14.50 -9.68 -4.74
CA ALA A 139 14.80 -8.25 -4.77
C ALA A 139 13.57 -7.34 -4.54
N LEU A 140 12.34 -7.88 -4.60
CA LEU A 140 11.13 -7.13 -4.25
C LEU A 140 10.98 -6.90 -2.75
N PHE A 141 11.75 -7.59 -1.92
CA PHE A 141 11.72 -7.38 -0.48
C PHE A 141 12.78 -6.37 -0.04
N PRO A 142 12.41 -5.29 0.68
CA PRO A 142 13.39 -4.35 1.20
C PRO A 142 14.23 -4.90 2.36
N TRP A 143 14.00 -6.14 2.77
CA TRP A 143 14.68 -6.82 3.86
C TRP A 143 15.31 -8.13 3.38
N LYS A 144 16.36 -8.57 4.08
CA LYS A 144 17.20 -9.71 3.67
C LYS A 144 16.65 -11.10 4.04
N TRP A 145 15.40 -11.18 4.50
CA TRP A 145 14.79 -12.41 4.99
C TRP A 145 13.48 -12.70 4.25
N GLN A 146 13.13 -13.96 4.10
CA GLN A 146 11.89 -14.36 3.41
C GLN A 146 11.21 -15.47 4.20
N LEU A 147 9.87 -15.46 4.18
CA LEU A 147 9.07 -16.54 4.74
C LEU A 147 8.91 -17.62 3.68
N GLN A 148 9.79 -18.62 3.67
CA GLN A 148 9.61 -19.77 2.78
C GLN A 148 8.97 -20.92 3.55
N TYR A 149 7.84 -21.43 3.06
CA TYR A 149 7.31 -22.69 3.58
C TYR A 149 8.22 -23.83 3.12
N GLN A 150 8.71 -24.62 4.07
CA GLN A 150 9.49 -25.82 3.78
C GLN A 150 8.63 -27.05 4.12
N PRO A 151 8.02 -27.72 3.12
CA PRO A 151 7.21 -28.92 3.37
C PRO A 151 8.03 -30.15 3.82
N ASN A 152 9.36 -30.05 3.88
CA ASN A 152 10.27 -31.20 3.91
C ASN A 152 10.88 -31.53 5.27
N VAL A 153 10.28 -31.09 6.38
CA VAL A 153 10.54 -31.81 7.62
C VAL A 153 9.74 -33.10 7.52
N THR A 154 10.43 -34.25 7.55
CA THR A 154 9.92 -35.62 7.62
C THR A 154 9.11 -35.86 8.91
N ILE A 155 8.16 -34.97 9.19
CA ILE A 155 7.08 -35.23 10.13
C ILE A 155 6.31 -36.34 9.44
N GLY A 156 6.48 -37.58 9.94
CA GLY A 156 6.17 -38.82 9.23
C GLY A 156 4.80 -38.82 8.56
N ALA A 157 4.61 -39.72 7.59
CA ALA A 157 3.49 -39.82 6.63
C ALA A 157 2.05 -39.63 7.16
N ASN A 158 1.84 -39.50 8.49
CA ASN A 158 0.59 -39.17 9.16
C ASN A 158 0.47 -37.69 9.60
N ALA A 159 1.45 -36.84 9.32
CA ALA A 159 1.30 -35.40 9.52
C ALA A 159 0.31 -34.89 8.47
N SER A 160 -0.96 -34.80 8.86
CA SER A 160 -1.96 -34.04 8.13
C SER A 160 -1.33 -32.72 7.72
N SER A 161 -1.15 -32.53 6.41
CA SER A 161 -0.55 -31.31 5.85
C SER A 161 -1.39 -30.14 6.32
N TYR A 162 -0.95 -29.46 7.38
CA TYR A 162 -1.61 -28.28 7.89
C TYR A 162 -1.43 -27.19 6.83
N ALA A 163 -2.42 -27.08 5.95
CA ALA A 163 -2.45 -26.05 4.93
C ALA A 163 -2.32 -24.67 5.60
N CYS A 164 -1.37 -23.86 5.14
CA CYS A 164 -1.22 -22.50 5.61
C CYS A 164 -2.56 -21.75 5.46
N PRO A 165 -2.98 -20.96 6.47
CA PRO A 165 -4.24 -20.23 6.37
C PRO A 165 -4.19 -19.27 5.17
N SER A 166 -5.29 -19.23 4.40
CA SER A 166 -5.38 -18.36 3.23
C SER A 166 -5.15 -16.90 3.61
N ILE A 167 -4.65 -16.10 2.65
CA ILE A 167 -4.38 -14.66 2.83
C ILE A 167 -5.62 -13.92 3.37
N GLN A 168 -6.81 -14.30 2.89
CA GLN A 168 -8.08 -13.75 3.37
C GLN A 168 -8.32 -14.04 4.85
N LYS A 169 -8.02 -15.25 5.33
CA LYS A 169 -8.12 -15.60 6.76
C LYS A 169 -7.14 -14.79 7.61
N LYS A 170 -5.91 -14.57 7.11
CA LYS A 170 -4.89 -13.73 7.78
C LYS A 170 -5.34 -12.26 7.88
N LEU A 171 -5.90 -11.70 6.81
CA LEU A 171 -6.43 -10.33 6.81
C LEU A 171 -7.69 -10.20 7.68
N ALA A 172 -8.58 -11.20 7.64
CA ALA A 172 -9.78 -11.23 8.46
C ALA A 172 -9.45 -11.26 9.95
N SER A 173 -8.43 -12.02 10.38
CA SER A 173 -8.02 -12.02 11.79
C SER A 173 -7.54 -10.65 12.27
N PHE A 174 -6.83 -9.90 11.42
CA PHE A 174 -6.45 -8.50 11.72
C PHE A 174 -7.66 -7.59 11.87
N ALA A 175 -8.66 -7.72 10.99
CA ALA A 175 -9.88 -6.94 11.08
C ALA A 175 -10.66 -7.26 12.36
N ILE A 176 -10.82 -8.55 12.69
CA ILE A 176 -11.52 -9.02 13.89
C ILE A 176 -10.83 -8.50 15.16
N ILE A 177 -9.51 -8.67 15.29
CA ILE A 177 -8.77 -8.18 16.46
C ILE A 177 -8.96 -6.67 16.63
N ASN A 178 -8.88 -5.90 15.54
CA ASN A 178 -9.09 -4.45 15.60
C ASN A 178 -10.52 -4.08 16.03
N ILE A 179 -11.55 -4.80 15.56
CA ILE A 179 -12.94 -4.59 15.98
C ILE A 179 -13.11 -4.90 17.46
N VAL A 180 -12.55 -6.02 17.93
CA VAL A 180 -12.59 -6.42 19.34
C VAL A 180 -11.92 -5.35 20.20
N VAL A 181 -10.69 -4.95 19.87
CA VAL A 181 -9.96 -3.88 20.58
C VAL A 181 -10.76 -2.57 20.58
N PHE A 182 -11.38 -2.20 19.47
CA PHE A 182 -12.23 -1.01 19.39
C PHE A 182 -13.45 -1.10 20.34
N ILE A 183 -14.17 -2.23 20.38
CA ILE A 183 -15.31 -2.42 21.27
C ILE A 183 -14.88 -2.35 22.74
N PHE A 184 -13.76 -2.97 23.09
CA PHE A 184 -13.20 -2.90 24.43
C PHE A 184 -12.77 -1.48 24.79
N ALA A 185 -12.10 -0.76 23.89
CA ALA A 185 -11.70 0.62 24.08
C ALA A 185 -12.92 1.55 24.24
N ALA A 186 -13.97 1.38 23.43
CA ALA A 186 -15.21 2.13 23.54
C ALA A 186 -15.95 1.87 24.86
N SER A 187 -15.92 0.63 25.35
CA SER A 187 -16.59 0.25 26.60
C SER A 187 -15.82 0.73 27.83
N LEU A 188 -14.52 0.43 27.89
CA LEU A 188 -13.64 0.76 29.02
C LEU A 188 -13.26 2.25 29.04
N GLY A 189 -13.15 2.87 27.87
CA GLY A 189 -12.82 4.27 27.70
C GLY A 189 -13.94 5.23 28.08
N ARG A 190 -15.15 4.72 28.33
CA ARG A 190 -16.26 5.53 28.84
C ARG A 190 -15.91 6.01 30.24
N ARG A 191 -16.01 7.32 30.46
CA ARG A 191 -15.65 7.98 31.72
C ARG A 191 -16.26 7.34 32.98
N THR A 192 -17.50 6.86 32.93
CA THR A 192 -18.16 6.20 34.07
C THR A 192 -17.44 4.92 34.51
N TRP A 193 -16.97 4.12 33.55
CA TRP A 193 -16.22 2.91 33.81
C TRP A 193 -14.83 3.23 34.33
N ILE A 194 -14.14 4.21 33.74
CA ILE A 194 -12.84 4.69 34.24
C ILE A 194 -12.96 5.15 35.70
N LYS A 195 -13.97 5.98 36.03
CA LYS A 195 -14.21 6.45 37.39
C LYS A 195 -14.42 5.28 38.35
N LYS A 196 -15.19 4.27 37.94
CA LYS A 196 -15.45 3.07 38.75
C LYS A 196 -14.18 2.25 38.98
N TYR A 197 -13.44 1.91 37.93
CA TYR A 197 -12.25 1.06 38.02
C TYR A 197 -11.05 1.73 38.70
N THR A 198 -10.95 3.06 38.64
CA THR A 198 -9.86 3.81 39.26
C THR A 198 -10.21 4.34 40.66
N GLY A 199 -11.33 3.90 41.24
CA GLY A 199 -11.79 4.37 42.56
C GLY A 199 -11.97 5.89 42.62
N GLY A 200 -12.38 6.50 41.51
CA GLY A 200 -12.57 7.95 41.40
C GLY A 200 -11.30 8.79 41.20
N ARG A 201 -10.12 8.17 41.14
CA ARG A 201 -8.85 8.90 40.91
C ARG A 201 -8.73 9.43 39.48
N CYS A 202 -9.18 8.67 38.48
CA CYS A 202 -9.22 9.09 37.07
C CYS A 202 -10.65 9.33 36.59
N GLY A 203 -10.81 10.11 35.52
CA GLY A 203 -12.13 10.37 34.92
C GLY A 203 -12.97 11.40 35.69
N LYS A 204 -12.33 12.33 36.40
CA LYS A 204 -12.98 13.58 36.84
C LYS A 204 -13.19 14.52 35.64
N ARG A 205 -14.08 15.52 35.77
CA ARG A 205 -14.49 16.36 34.62
C ARG A 205 -13.34 17.27 34.20
N ASP A 206 -12.58 17.71 35.21
CA ASP A 206 -11.59 18.77 35.07
C ASP A 206 -10.16 18.20 34.94
N HIS A 207 -10.01 16.87 35.00
CA HIS A 207 -8.72 16.20 34.82
C HIS A 207 -8.50 15.85 33.36
N HIS A 208 -8.01 16.83 32.60
CA HIS A 208 -7.67 16.65 31.19
C HIS A 208 -6.44 15.74 30.99
N ASP A 209 -5.49 15.67 31.93
CA ASP A 209 -4.23 14.93 31.72
C ASP A 209 -4.36 13.40 31.62
N ALA A 210 -5.51 12.84 32.02
CA ALA A 210 -5.73 11.40 31.99
C ALA A 210 -5.67 10.82 30.56
N PHE A 211 -5.93 11.62 29.52
CA PHE A 211 -5.80 11.14 28.14
C PHE A 211 -4.34 10.86 27.75
N ILE A 212 -3.37 11.60 28.31
CA ILE A 212 -1.94 11.41 28.01
C ILE A 212 -1.48 10.06 28.56
N LEU A 213 -1.78 9.79 29.84
CA LEU A 213 -1.44 8.52 30.48
C LEU A 213 -2.06 7.33 29.74
N THR A 214 -3.34 7.43 29.37
CA THR A 214 -4.03 6.35 28.64
C THR A 214 -3.51 6.19 27.21
N ALA A 215 -3.07 7.27 26.56
CA ALA A 215 -2.40 7.19 25.26
C ALA A 215 -1.08 6.42 25.36
N PHE A 216 -0.20 6.78 26.31
CA PHE A 216 1.08 6.08 26.49
C PHE A 216 0.89 4.63 26.89
N LEU A 217 -0.08 4.33 27.75
CA LEU A 217 -0.43 2.95 28.08
C LEU A 217 -0.87 2.17 26.83
N SER A 218 -1.70 2.78 25.98
CA SER A 218 -2.11 2.18 24.70
C SER A 218 -0.91 1.93 23.77
N VAL A 219 0.01 2.89 23.65
CA VAL A 219 1.25 2.74 22.89
C VAL A 219 2.07 1.57 23.42
N ILE A 220 2.35 1.53 24.72
CA ILE A 220 3.15 0.48 25.36
C ILE A 220 2.53 -0.89 25.14
N LEU A 221 1.22 -1.03 25.35
CA LEU A 221 0.52 -2.31 25.15
C LEU A 221 0.61 -2.79 23.69
N ASN A 222 0.43 -1.88 22.72
CA ASN A 222 0.54 -2.20 21.30
C ASN A 222 1.97 -2.61 20.91
N LEU A 223 2.96 -1.86 21.36
CA LEU A 223 4.37 -2.16 21.06
C LEU A 223 4.79 -3.47 21.74
N THR A 224 4.42 -3.71 22.99
CA THR A 224 4.69 -4.98 23.68
C THR A 224 4.04 -6.15 22.95
N ALA A 225 2.78 -6.02 22.51
CA ALA A 225 2.12 -7.06 21.73
C ALA A 225 2.86 -7.35 20.41
N ASN A 226 3.34 -6.32 19.70
CA ASN A 226 4.13 -6.49 18.48
C ASN A 226 5.49 -7.16 18.76
N LEU A 227 6.13 -6.83 19.88
CA LEU A 227 7.38 -7.45 20.29
C LEU A 227 7.19 -8.93 20.65
N ILE A 228 6.10 -9.27 21.35
CA ILE A 228 5.73 -10.66 21.65
C ILE A 228 5.51 -11.43 20.34
N ASN A 229 4.76 -10.87 19.38
CA ASN A 229 4.55 -11.50 18.07
C ASN A 229 5.88 -11.74 17.33
N ALA A 230 6.79 -10.75 17.33
CA ALA A 230 8.12 -10.89 16.74
C ALA A 230 8.95 -11.98 17.44
N ALA A 231 8.89 -12.05 18.77
CA ALA A 231 9.59 -13.07 19.56
C ALA A 231 9.05 -14.47 19.30
N ILE A 232 7.72 -14.64 19.18
CA ILE A 232 7.10 -15.91 18.82
C ILE A 232 7.59 -16.38 17.45
N ILE A 233 7.59 -15.51 16.44
CA ILE A 233 8.09 -15.86 15.09
C ILE A 233 9.55 -16.33 15.17
N ARG A 234 10.42 -15.54 15.81
CA ARG A 234 11.86 -15.86 15.90
C ARG A 234 12.15 -17.17 16.64
N ARG A 235 11.28 -17.60 17.56
CA ARG A 235 11.42 -18.88 18.28
C ARG A 235 11.17 -20.10 17.40
N ASN A 236 10.43 -19.96 16.29
CA ASN A 236 10.17 -21.08 15.39
C ASN A 236 11.48 -21.50 14.66
N PRO A 237 11.75 -22.81 14.52
CA PRO A 237 12.87 -23.32 13.72
C PRO A 237 12.86 -22.71 12.31
N GLY A 238 14.03 -22.35 11.79
CA GLY A 238 14.17 -21.64 10.51
C GLY A 238 14.15 -20.11 10.61
N PHE A 239 13.50 -19.51 11.62
CA PHE A 239 13.35 -18.05 11.72
C PHE A 239 14.31 -17.37 12.71
N ARG A 240 15.22 -18.12 13.35
CA ARG A 240 16.12 -17.60 14.39
C ARG A 240 17.05 -16.48 13.92
N HIS A 241 17.42 -16.50 12.63
CA HIS A 241 18.34 -15.56 12.00
C HIS A 241 17.70 -14.19 11.71
N ILE A 242 16.38 -14.07 11.82
CA ILE A 242 15.68 -12.82 11.52
C ILE A 242 15.89 -11.82 12.66
N ASN A 243 16.23 -10.58 12.29
CA ASN A 243 16.34 -9.48 13.24
C ASN A 243 14.98 -9.17 13.88
N ILE A 244 14.90 -9.30 15.21
CA ILE A 244 13.66 -9.09 15.95
C ILE A 244 13.13 -7.65 15.83
N GLY A 245 14.02 -6.66 15.71
CA GLY A 245 13.68 -5.26 15.52
C GLY A 245 12.97 -5.01 14.19
N SER A 246 13.46 -5.64 13.11
CA SER A 246 12.79 -5.57 11.79
C SER A 246 11.38 -6.17 11.84
N LEU A 247 11.20 -7.33 12.49
CA LEU A 247 9.87 -7.94 12.66
C LEU A 247 8.96 -7.05 13.53
N PHE A 248 9.47 -6.51 14.63
CA PHE A 248 8.74 -5.61 15.51
C PHE A 248 8.24 -4.36 14.77
N LEU A 249 9.12 -3.70 14.01
CA LEU A 249 8.77 -2.51 13.22
C LEU A 249 7.78 -2.84 12.09
N LEU A 250 7.93 -3.99 11.44
CA LEU A 250 6.95 -4.49 10.49
C LEU A 250 5.58 -4.60 11.17
N TRP A 251 5.47 -5.29 12.31
CA TRP A 251 4.21 -5.43 13.05
C TRP A 251 3.64 -4.09 13.55
N ALA A 252 4.48 -3.10 13.82
CA ALA A 252 4.06 -1.73 14.18
C ALA A 252 3.41 -0.96 13.03
N SER A 253 3.71 -1.32 11.77
CA SER A 253 3.11 -0.72 10.56
C SER A 253 1.70 -1.23 10.24
N ARG A 254 1.15 -2.16 11.04
CA ARG A 254 -0.20 -2.72 10.82
C ARG A 254 -1.29 -1.65 10.86
N PRO A 255 -2.33 -1.79 10.03
CA PRO A 255 -3.49 -0.93 10.12
C PRO A 255 -4.22 -1.13 11.46
N ARG A 256 -4.55 -0.01 12.10
CA ARG A 256 -5.29 0.02 13.37
C ARG A 256 -6.60 0.78 13.23
N LEU A 257 -7.65 0.29 13.89
CA LEU A 257 -8.95 0.98 13.99
C LEU A 257 -9.05 1.90 15.21
N ALA A 258 -7.97 2.09 15.99
CA ALA A 258 -8.01 2.86 17.22
C ALA A 258 -8.53 4.30 17.02
N TRP A 259 -8.16 4.94 15.89
CA TRP A 259 -8.62 6.28 15.55
C TRP A 259 -10.15 6.40 15.37
N PHE A 260 -10.89 5.31 15.14
CA PHE A 260 -12.36 5.36 15.14
C PHE A 260 -12.92 5.76 16.50
N ALA A 261 -12.19 5.58 17.59
CA ALA A 261 -12.60 6.04 18.91
C ALA A 261 -12.72 7.57 18.98
N ALA A 262 -12.02 8.32 18.11
CA ALA A 262 -12.20 9.75 17.97
C ALA A 262 -13.61 10.14 17.49
N LEU A 263 -14.26 9.28 16.68
CA LEU A 263 -15.64 9.51 16.25
C LEU A 263 -16.64 9.45 17.41
N LEU A 264 -16.29 8.73 18.48
CA LEU A 264 -17.14 8.61 19.66
C LEU A 264 -17.17 9.88 20.49
N VAL A 265 -16.28 10.85 20.25
CA VAL A 265 -16.31 12.14 20.96
C VAL A 265 -17.64 12.86 20.76
N ASN A 266 -18.25 12.71 19.58
CA ASN A 266 -19.59 13.25 19.30
C ASN A 266 -20.70 12.60 20.09
N VAL A 267 -20.50 11.37 20.52
CA VAL A 267 -21.53 10.61 21.21
C VAL A 267 -21.57 11.14 22.64
N GLN A 268 -22.66 11.84 22.99
CA GLN A 268 -22.83 12.44 24.33
C GLN A 268 -21.76 13.51 24.65
N SER A 269 -21.46 14.37 23.67
CA SER A 269 -20.51 15.48 23.77
C SER A 269 -20.82 16.41 24.97
N GLU A 270 -22.10 16.67 25.26
CA GLU A 270 -22.56 17.47 26.42
C GLU A 270 -21.96 17.00 27.76
N LYS A 271 -21.75 15.68 27.89
CA LYS A 271 -21.21 15.05 29.09
C LYS A 271 -19.71 14.73 28.97
N GLN A 272 -19.10 15.05 27.83
CA GLN A 272 -17.71 14.76 27.49
C GLN A 272 -17.33 13.30 27.79
N MET A 273 -18.26 12.36 27.61
CA MET A 273 -18.10 10.98 28.10
C MET A 273 -16.92 10.23 27.47
N TYR A 274 -16.59 10.60 26.22
CA TYR A 274 -15.57 9.94 25.41
C TYR A 274 -14.43 10.87 25.01
N TRP A 275 -14.34 12.09 25.56
CA TRP A 275 -13.32 13.04 25.13
C TRP A 275 -11.90 12.53 25.38
N ASN A 276 -11.63 12.06 26.61
CA ASN A 276 -10.33 11.47 26.96
C ASN A 276 -10.02 10.20 26.15
N LEU A 277 -11.03 9.43 25.75
CA LEU A 277 -10.85 8.26 24.89
C LEU A 277 -10.46 8.69 23.47
N GLY A 278 -11.17 9.66 22.89
CA GLY A 278 -10.87 10.16 21.55
C GLY A 278 -9.48 10.81 21.48
N ALA A 279 -9.17 11.70 22.43
CA ALA A 279 -7.88 12.37 22.52
C ALA A 279 -6.73 11.37 22.70
N SER A 280 -6.88 10.41 23.62
CA SER A 280 -5.85 9.39 23.85
C SER A 280 -5.65 8.47 22.65
N ALA A 281 -6.73 8.10 21.94
CA ALA A 281 -6.66 7.28 20.74
C ALA A 281 -5.95 7.99 19.58
N ILE A 282 -6.21 9.29 19.37
CA ILE A 282 -5.49 10.09 18.36
C ILE A 282 -4.00 10.17 18.72
N LEU A 283 -3.67 10.52 19.97
CA LEU A 283 -2.29 10.66 20.41
C LEU A 283 -1.52 9.33 20.29
N ALA A 284 -2.12 8.23 20.74
CA ALA A 284 -1.52 6.91 20.61
C ALA A 284 -1.32 6.52 19.14
N GLU A 285 -2.29 6.82 18.27
CA GLU A 285 -2.17 6.54 16.83
C GLU A 285 -1.03 7.34 16.20
N VAL A 286 -0.87 8.62 16.52
CA VAL A 286 0.25 9.44 16.02
C VAL A 286 1.60 8.82 16.40
N ILE A 287 1.79 8.46 17.68
CA ILE A 287 3.04 7.85 18.15
C ILE A 287 3.29 6.52 17.45
N LEU A 288 2.28 5.65 17.40
CA LEU A 288 2.42 4.34 16.78
C LEU A 288 2.58 4.42 15.25
N GLN A 289 2.02 5.42 14.58
CA GLN A 289 2.28 5.68 13.17
C GLN A 289 3.70 6.16 12.95
N ALA A 290 4.25 7.01 13.83
CA ALA A 290 5.65 7.40 13.76
C ALA A 290 6.58 6.18 13.85
N VAL A 291 6.31 5.25 14.78
CA VAL A 291 7.09 4.00 14.89
C VAL A 291 6.94 3.13 13.62
N GLY A 292 5.71 2.91 13.16
CA GLY A 292 5.44 2.11 11.94
C GLY A 292 5.95 2.76 10.65
N SER A 293 6.11 4.09 10.64
CA SER A 293 6.56 4.86 9.47
C SER A 293 7.94 4.44 8.98
N VAL A 294 8.80 4.00 9.89
CA VAL A 294 10.17 3.57 9.57
C VAL A 294 10.11 2.46 8.53
N TYR A 295 9.25 1.46 8.72
CA TYR A 295 9.18 0.29 7.84
C TYR A 295 8.48 0.60 6.51
N ILE A 296 7.41 1.41 6.54
CA ILE A 296 6.71 1.88 5.34
C ILE A 296 7.64 2.78 4.50
N GLY A 297 8.38 3.68 5.15
CA GLY A 297 9.35 4.58 4.54
C GLY A 297 10.51 3.84 3.89
N ILE A 298 11.08 2.83 4.57
CA ILE A 298 12.08 1.92 3.98
C ILE A 298 11.52 1.27 2.71
N THR A 299 10.28 0.77 2.76
CA THR A 299 9.65 0.11 1.61
C THR A 299 9.42 1.06 0.43
N GLY A 300 8.91 2.27 0.69
CA GLY A 300 8.74 3.29 -0.35
C GLY A 300 10.08 3.74 -0.94
N ASN A 301 11.10 3.94 -0.10
CA ASN A 301 12.43 4.33 -0.57
C ASN A 301 13.11 3.21 -1.38
N TRP A 302 12.87 1.94 -1.01
CA TRP A 302 13.35 0.78 -1.76
C TRP A 302 12.77 0.77 -3.17
N ALA A 303 11.44 0.85 -3.30
CA ALA A 303 10.78 0.93 -4.60
C ALA A 303 11.22 2.12 -5.46
N ARG A 304 11.50 3.27 -4.83
CA ARG A 304 12.06 4.43 -5.52
C ARG A 304 13.48 4.15 -6.04
N ARG A 305 14.35 3.57 -5.20
CA ARG A 305 15.77 3.32 -5.52
C ARG A 305 15.93 2.29 -6.64
N TYR A 306 15.04 1.31 -6.70
CA TYR A 306 15.04 0.24 -7.69
C TYR A 306 13.98 0.42 -8.79
N HIS A 307 13.48 1.65 -8.95
CA HIS A 307 12.60 2.03 -10.04
C HIS A 307 11.32 1.18 -10.20
N PHE A 308 10.85 0.54 -9.12
CA PHE A 308 9.68 -0.34 -9.13
C PHE A 308 8.36 0.42 -9.32
N TYR A 309 8.36 1.74 -9.16
CA TYR A 309 7.23 2.60 -9.52
C TYR A 309 7.10 2.86 -11.03
N LEU A 310 8.13 2.55 -11.83
CA LEU A 310 8.08 2.74 -13.27
C LEU A 310 7.19 1.70 -13.95
N VAL A 311 6.36 2.19 -14.89
CA VAL A 311 5.48 1.35 -15.69
C VAL A 311 6.30 0.28 -16.41
N ASN A 312 5.81 -0.96 -16.42
CA ASN A 312 6.44 -2.14 -17.02
C ASN A 312 7.74 -2.63 -16.39
N HIS A 313 8.29 -1.99 -15.35
CA HIS A 313 9.54 -2.46 -14.75
C HIS A 313 9.39 -3.85 -14.11
N LEU A 314 8.20 -4.18 -13.59
CA LEU A 314 7.92 -5.47 -12.97
C LEU A 314 7.11 -6.43 -13.86
N SER A 315 6.84 -6.13 -15.13
CA SER A 315 5.83 -6.87 -15.92
C SER A 315 6.04 -8.38 -16.05
N ASN A 316 7.29 -8.85 -15.94
CA ASN A 316 7.63 -10.27 -16.04
C ASN A 316 8.19 -10.86 -14.75
N VAL A 317 8.17 -10.12 -13.65
CA VAL A 317 8.66 -10.60 -12.35
C VAL A 317 7.54 -11.39 -11.66
N PRO A 318 7.83 -12.55 -11.04
CA PRO A 318 6.87 -13.24 -10.21
C PRO A 318 6.31 -12.31 -9.12
N HIS A 319 5.00 -12.37 -8.86
CA HIS A 319 4.31 -11.55 -7.86
C HIS A 319 4.42 -10.02 -8.04
N ALA A 320 4.72 -9.55 -9.25
CA ALA A 320 4.81 -8.13 -9.58
C ALA A 320 3.58 -7.31 -9.13
N ASN A 321 2.37 -7.83 -9.37
CA ASN A 321 1.13 -7.15 -8.99
C ASN A 321 1.01 -6.99 -7.46
N ASP A 322 1.44 -8.01 -6.71
CA ASP A 322 1.39 -7.99 -5.24
C ASP A 322 2.40 -6.99 -4.68
N ALA A 323 3.60 -6.93 -5.28
CA ALA A 323 4.62 -5.93 -4.95
C ALA A 323 4.15 -4.51 -5.27
N LEU A 324 3.51 -4.29 -6.43
CA LEU A 324 2.94 -2.99 -6.80
C LEU A 324 1.86 -2.54 -5.82
N ILE A 325 1.02 -3.47 -5.32
CA ILE A 325 0.04 -3.16 -4.27
C ILE A 325 0.76 -2.75 -2.97
N MET A 326 1.82 -3.48 -2.58
CA MET A 326 2.60 -3.15 -1.39
C MET A 326 3.24 -1.75 -1.49
N TYR A 327 3.94 -1.48 -2.60
CA TYR A 327 4.62 -0.20 -2.84
C TYR A 327 3.65 0.95 -3.06
N GLY A 328 2.52 0.69 -3.71
CA GLY A 328 1.43 1.66 -3.87
C GLY A 328 0.81 2.03 -2.53
N GLY A 329 0.60 1.05 -1.65
CA GLY A 329 0.15 1.29 -0.29
C GLY A 329 1.15 2.14 0.52
N ALA A 330 2.44 1.84 0.42
CA ALA A 330 3.48 2.62 1.06
C ALA A 330 3.56 4.06 0.55
N LEU A 331 3.47 4.26 -0.77
CA LEU A 331 3.47 5.60 -1.37
C LEU A 331 2.23 6.40 -0.97
N LEU A 332 1.06 5.78 -1.02
CA LEU A 332 -0.19 6.41 -0.58
C LEU A 332 -0.09 6.85 0.88
N TRP A 333 0.45 6.00 1.75
CA TRP A 333 0.67 6.34 3.16
C TRP A 333 1.61 7.54 3.32
N LEU A 334 2.78 7.52 2.66
CA LEU A 334 3.79 8.58 2.73
C LEU A 334 3.24 9.93 2.26
N VAL A 335 2.54 9.96 1.12
CA VAL A 335 1.91 11.18 0.59
C VAL A 335 0.83 11.68 1.54
N SER A 336 0.02 10.77 2.09
CA SER A 336 -1.07 11.15 3.00
C SER A 336 -0.56 11.72 4.31
N ILE A 337 0.43 11.09 4.94
CA ILE A 337 1.01 11.59 6.20
C ILE A 337 1.88 12.82 5.98
N GLY A 338 2.64 12.89 4.88
CA GLY A 338 3.33 14.13 4.50
C GLY A 338 2.36 15.29 4.35
N GLY A 339 1.24 15.07 3.65
CA GLY A 339 0.16 16.04 3.52
C GLY A 339 -0.47 16.41 4.88
N ALA A 340 -0.69 15.45 5.76
CA ALA A 340 -1.22 15.67 7.11
C ALA A 340 -0.29 16.55 7.96
N VAL A 341 1.01 16.23 7.98
CA VAL A 341 2.02 16.96 8.72
C VAL A 341 2.18 18.38 8.16
N ILE A 342 2.27 18.53 6.83
CA ILE A 342 2.31 19.85 6.18
C ILE A 342 1.07 20.65 6.57
N SER A 343 -0.12 20.04 6.48
CA SER A 343 -1.34 20.75 6.84
C SER A 343 -1.39 21.13 8.32
N ALA A 344 -0.90 20.27 9.23
CA ALA A 344 -0.83 20.60 10.64
C ALA A 344 0.13 21.78 10.88
N ILE A 345 1.30 21.76 10.26
CA ILE A 345 2.25 22.87 10.31
C ILE A 345 1.60 24.16 9.78
N LEU A 346 0.91 24.09 8.64
CA LEU A 346 0.24 25.24 8.04
C LEU A 346 -0.93 25.78 8.88
N SER A 347 -1.63 24.92 9.62
CA SER A 347 -2.76 25.33 10.46
C SER A 347 -2.32 25.88 11.82
N TYR A 348 -1.31 25.28 12.45
CA TYR A 348 -0.95 25.55 13.84
C TYR A 348 0.29 26.42 14.03
N THR A 349 1.01 26.78 12.95
CA THR A 349 2.16 27.70 13.05
C THR A 349 1.80 29.09 12.51
N PRO A 350 2.38 30.17 13.08
CA PRO A 350 2.22 31.53 12.55
C PRO A 350 2.64 31.65 11.07
N VAL A 351 3.71 30.93 10.71
CA VAL A 351 4.22 30.82 9.33
C VAL A 351 3.16 30.25 8.39
N GLY A 352 2.44 29.23 8.88
CA GLY A 352 1.32 28.62 8.18
C GLY A 352 0.20 29.62 7.89
N GLY A 353 -0.18 30.44 8.88
CA GLY A 353 -1.16 31.51 8.71
C GLY A 353 -0.76 32.51 7.61
N PHE A 354 0.53 32.86 7.52
CA PHE A 354 1.05 33.72 6.45
C PHE A 354 0.99 33.03 5.09
N LEU A 355 1.47 31.79 4.99
CA LEU A 355 1.44 30.99 3.76
C LEU A 355 0.01 30.74 3.26
N TRP A 356 -0.95 30.52 4.16
CA TRP A 356 -2.35 30.30 3.79
C TRP A 356 -3.00 31.56 3.23
N ARG A 357 -2.66 32.74 3.76
CA ARG A 357 -3.06 34.02 3.16
C ARG A 357 -2.47 34.18 1.75
N GLY A 358 -1.18 33.85 1.58
CA GLY A 358 -0.52 33.85 0.27
C GLY A 358 -1.18 32.90 -0.74
N LEU A 359 -1.44 31.64 -0.34
CA LEU A 359 -2.15 30.65 -1.16
C LEU A 359 -3.58 31.07 -1.49
N LYS A 360 -4.31 31.71 -0.57
CA LYS A 360 -5.65 32.28 -0.87
C LYS A 360 -5.59 33.45 -1.85
N ILE A 361 -4.53 34.25 -1.84
CA ILE A 361 -4.32 35.32 -2.83
C ILE A 361 -3.97 34.71 -4.19
N LEU A 362 -3.02 33.77 -4.23
CA LEU A 362 -2.62 33.07 -5.45
C LEU A 362 -3.78 32.26 -6.05
N GLY A 363 -4.58 31.59 -5.22
CA GLY A 363 -5.77 30.85 -5.64
C GLY A 363 -6.84 31.76 -6.23
N ARG A 364 -7.04 32.97 -5.68
CA ARG A 364 -7.91 34.00 -6.27
C ARG A 364 -7.37 34.55 -7.59
N PHE A 365 -6.04 34.60 -7.75
CA PHE A 365 -5.40 35.00 -9.00
C PHE A 365 -5.55 33.91 -10.08
N ILE A 366 -5.22 32.66 -9.75
CA ILE A 366 -5.36 31.50 -10.65
C ILE A 366 -6.82 31.27 -11.02
N SER A 367 -7.77 31.38 -10.08
CA SER A 367 -9.19 31.19 -10.39
C SER A 367 -9.74 32.26 -11.33
N ARG A 368 -9.17 33.48 -11.29
CA ARG A 368 -9.49 34.55 -12.24
C ARG A 368 -8.88 34.31 -13.62
N THR A 369 -7.70 33.69 -13.71
CA THR A 369 -7.02 33.45 -14.99
C THR A 369 -7.34 32.08 -15.62
N SER A 370 -8.05 31.19 -14.92
CA SER A 370 -8.12 29.77 -15.28
C SER A 370 -9.54 29.17 -15.23
N ILE A 371 -10.45 29.72 -16.02
CA ILE A 371 -11.72 29.03 -16.35
C ILE A 371 -11.41 27.74 -17.17
N SER A 372 -10.31 27.73 -17.90
CA SER A 372 -9.87 26.62 -18.76
C SER A 372 -9.14 25.50 -17.99
N ALA A 373 -8.23 25.78 -17.04
CA ALA A 373 -7.53 24.69 -16.34
C ALA A 373 -8.42 24.00 -15.30
N TRP A 374 -9.40 24.67 -14.69
CA TRP A 374 -10.37 24.02 -13.80
C TRP A 374 -11.19 22.92 -14.51
N ARG A 375 -11.50 23.11 -15.81
CA ARG A 375 -12.13 22.08 -16.65
C ARG A 375 -11.22 20.87 -16.83
N TRP A 376 -9.91 21.09 -17.03
CA TRP A 376 -8.92 20.02 -17.16
C TRP A 376 -8.67 19.27 -15.85
N THR A 377 -8.57 19.95 -14.70
CA THR A 377 -8.37 19.28 -13.40
C THR A 377 -9.59 18.46 -13.02
N LYS A 378 -10.80 18.98 -13.26
CA LYS A 378 -12.05 18.24 -13.04
C LYS A 378 -12.13 17.01 -13.95
N TRP A 379 -11.73 17.13 -15.22
CA TRP A 379 -11.65 15.99 -16.14
C TRP A 379 -10.63 14.95 -15.67
N ALA A 380 -9.42 15.36 -15.28
CA ALA A 380 -8.38 14.46 -14.78
C ALA A 380 -8.79 13.70 -13.51
N LEU A 381 -9.44 14.37 -12.55
CA LEU A 381 -9.97 13.74 -11.33
C LEU A 381 -11.11 12.75 -11.63
N ILE A 382 -11.97 13.05 -12.61
CA ILE A 382 -13.04 12.12 -13.05
C ILE A 382 -12.44 10.90 -13.74
N THR A 383 -11.43 11.08 -14.60
CA THR A 383 -10.75 9.98 -15.31
C THR A 383 -9.96 9.10 -14.33
N PHE A 384 -9.25 9.70 -13.37
CA PHE A 384 -8.57 8.97 -12.29
C PHE A 384 -9.57 8.22 -11.39
N GLY A 385 -10.70 8.83 -11.05
CA GLY A 385 -11.78 8.22 -10.29
C GLY A 385 -12.49 7.05 -11.02
N ARG A 386 -12.52 7.07 -12.36
CA ARG A 386 -13.05 5.96 -13.19
C ARG A 386 -12.14 4.73 -13.19
N SER A 387 -10.82 4.91 -13.04
CA SER A 387 -9.86 3.80 -12.98
C SER A 387 -9.88 3.02 -11.64
N ILE A 388 -10.50 3.59 -10.61
CA ILE A 388 -10.61 3.03 -9.25
C ILE A 388 -12.01 2.38 -9.01
N SER A 389 -12.81 2.20 -10.07
CA SER A 389 -14.27 2.06 -10.01
C SER A 389 -14.84 0.83 -9.29
N TRP A 390 -14.08 -0.23 -9.05
CA TRP A 390 -14.62 -1.42 -8.35
C TRP A 390 -14.64 -1.25 -6.83
N SER A 391 -13.55 -0.75 -6.23
CA SER A 391 -13.46 -0.58 -4.77
C SER A 391 -14.28 0.63 -4.27
N TRP A 392 -14.41 1.67 -5.08
CA TRP A 392 -15.22 2.86 -4.74
C TRP A 392 -16.73 2.64 -4.82
N ARG A 393 -17.21 1.68 -5.62
CA ARG A 393 -18.63 1.28 -5.63
C ARG A 393 -19.02 0.69 -4.28
N TRP A 394 -18.19 -0.21 -3.74
CA TRP A 394 -18.40 -0.80 -2.42
C TRP A 394 -18.29 0.24 -1.29
N LEU A 395 -17.33 1.17 -1.38
CA LEU A 395 -17.20 2.25 -0.40
C LEU A 395 -18.42 3.20 -0.44
N ARG A 396 -18.90 3.59 -1.62
CA ARG A 396 -20.11 4.43 -1.74
C ARG A 396 -21.36 3.71 -1.23
N ILE A 397 -21.51 2.41 -1.53
CA ILE A 397 -22.63 1.61 -1.00
C ILE A 397 -22.52 1.52 0.53
N ALA A 398 -21.34 1.29 1.09
CA ALA A 398 -21.11 1.21 2.53
C ALA A 398 -21.36 2.55 3.25
N VAL A 399 -20.84 3.66 2.72
CA VAL A 399 -21.08 5.00 3.26
C VAL A 399 -22.55 5.38 3.13
N ALA A 400 -23.18 5.13 1.97
CA ALA A 400 -24.59 5.41 1.76
C ALA A 400 -25.50 4.55 2.66
N THR A 401 -25.18 3.28 2.90
CA THR A 401 -25.94 2.43 3.83
C THR A 401 -25.74 2.84 5.29
N VAL A 402 -24.54 3.25 5.69
CA VAL A 402 -24.30 3.81 7.03
C VAL A 402 -25.06 5.12 7.22
N TYR A 403 -25.01 6.02 6.24
CA TYR A 403 -25.69 7.32 6.25
C TYR A 403 -27.22 7.15 6.24
N LEU A 404 -27.75 6.26 5.39
CA LEU A 404 -29.17 5.94 5.33
C LEU A 404 -29.65 5.31 6.64
N LYS A 405 -28.86 4.42 7.25
CA LYS A 405 -29.19 3.78 8.53
C LYS A 405 -29.14 4.75 9.71
N THR A 406 -28.21 5.71 9.71
CA THR A 406 -28.15 6.77 10.73
C THR A 406 -29.27 7.79 10.53
N TRP A 407 -29.58 8.17 9.29
CA TRP A 407 -30.70 9.04 8.96
C TRP A 407 -32.06 8.41 9.33
N LEU A 408 -32.26 7.13 9.02
CA LEU A 408 -33.47 6.38 9.43
C LEU A 408 -33.57 6.23 10.95
N ARG A 409 -32.45 6.00 11.66
CA ARG A 409 -32.44 5.97 13.13
C ARG A 409 -32.73 7.34 13.76
N ALA A 410 -32.18 8.42 13.21
CA ALA A 410 -32.45 9.78 13.67
C ALA A 410 -33.91 10.16 13.43
N GLY A 411 -34.47 9.83 12.25
CA GLY A 411 -35.88 10.04 11.94
C GLY A 411 -36.83 9.18 12.80
N PHE A 412 -36.46 7.94 13.10
CA PHE A 412 -37.23 7.04 13.96
C PHE A 412 -37.21 7.48 15.42
N LEU A 413 -36.04 7.86 15.97
CA LEU A 413 -35.93 8.39 17.33
C LEU A 413 -36.65 9.73 17.47
N ARG A 414 -36.63 10.59 16.44
CA ARG A 414 -37.40 11.85 16.45
C ARG A 414 -38.91 11.61 16.46
N ARG A 415 -39.41 10.58 15.76
CA ARG A 415 -40.83 10.18 15.81
C ARG A 415 -41.23 9.51 17.13
N ILE A 416 -40.31 8.79 17.79
CA ILE A 416 -40.55 8.25 19.12
C ILE A 416 -40.57 9.37 20.16
N TYR A 417 -39.63 10.32 20.10
CA TYR A 417 -39.55 11.41 21.05
C TYR A 417 -40.79 12.32 20.99
N VAL A 418 -41.23 12.69 19.78
CA VAL A 418 -42.46 13.48 19.57
C VAL A 418 -43.73 12.71 19.98
N ARG A 419 -43.71 11.37 19.96
CA ARG A 419 -44.88 10.56 20.36
C ARG A 419 -44.95 10.29 21.87
N TYR A 420 -43.84 10.33 22.59
CA TYR A 420 -43.82 10.19 24.05
C TYR A 420 -44.21 11.48 24.78
N GLU A 421 -44.02 12.66 24.15
CA GLU A 421 -44.36 13.95 24.76
C GLU A 421 -45.87 14.25 24.76
N TRP A 422 -46.67 13.51 23.98
CA TRP A 422 -48.13 13.73 23.86
C TRP A 422 -49.01 12.73 24.62
N HIS A 423 -48.45 11.70 25.26
CA HIS A 423 -49.21 10.64 25.96
C HIS A 423 -48.59 10.28 27.33
N MET A 424 -48.39 11.28 28.19
CA MET A 424 -48.33 11.04 29.64
C MET A 424 -49.75 11.19 30.19
N PRO A 425 -50.48 10.12 30.51
CA PRO A 425 -51.72 10.24 31.28
C PRO A 425 -51.38 10.80 32.66
N ASN A 426 -52.22 11.72 33.15
CA ASN A 426 -52.16 12.32 34.48
C ASN A 426 -51.77 11.27 35.53
N VAL A 427 -50.53 11.37 36.04
CA VAL A 427 -50.07 10.57 37.17
C VAL A 427 -50.71 11.16 38.42
N PRO A 428 -51.52 10.40 39.18
CA PRO A 428 -52.06 10.88 40.44
C PRO A 428 -50.93 11.02 41.46
N ASP A 429 -50.91 12.18 42.11
CA ASP A 429 -50.16 12.62 43.29
C ASP A 429 -49.13 11.60 43.83
N ALA A 430 -47.89 11.78 43.43
CA ALA A 430 -46.76 11.13 44.06
C ALA A 430 -46.67 11.56 45.54
N PRO A 431 -46.31 10.66 46.46
CA PRO A 431 -46.19 10.97 47.87
C PRO A 431 -45.15 12.09 48.08
N VAL A 432 -45.57 13.12 48.80
CA VAL A 432 -44.75 14.23 49.28
C VAL A 432 -43.56 13.67 50.04
N TRP A 433 -42.40 13.62 49.38
CA TRP A 433 -41.14 13.45 50.08
C TRP A 433 -40.93 14.73 50.88
N ARG A 434 -41.03 14.60 52.20
CA ARG A 434 -40.63 15.62 53.17
C ARG A 434 -39.20 16.06 52.82
N SER A 435 -39.06 17.26 52.28
CA SER A 435 -37.78 17.94 52.18
C SER A 435 -37.20 17.96 53.58
N VAL A 436 -36.02 17.36 53.72
CA VAL A 436 -35.16 17.72 54.85
C VAL A 436 -34.67 19.11 54.47
N ASP A 437 -35.25 20.11 55.13
CA ASP A 437 -34.82 21.49 55.05
C ASP A 437 -33.39 21.53 55.60
N ILE A 438 -32.42 21.53 54.69
CA ILE A 438 -31.07 22.00 54.96
C ILE A 438 -31.18 23.50 54.75
N ASP A 439 -31.19 24.24 55.85
CA ASP A 439 -31.05 25.69 55.87
C ASP A 439 -29.65 26.07 55.35
N ASP A 440 -29.48 26.07 54.03
CA ASP A 440 -28.37 26.73 53.34
C ASP A 440 -28.83 28.15 53.00
N ASP A 441 -28.67 29.05 53.98
CA ASP A 441 -28.95 30.50 53.95
C ASP A 441 -27.95 31.30 53.08
N ASP A 442 -27.50 30.75 51.95
CA ASP A 442 -26.67 31.45 50.97
C ASP A 442 -27.48 31.67 49.67
N ASP A 443 -28.26 32.76 49.68
CA ASP A 443 -29.01 33.35 48.56
C ASP A 443 -28.05 33.89 47.46
N ASP A 444 -27.24 33.01 46.86
CA ASP A 444 -26.59 33.32 45.59
C ASP A 444 -27.59 33.09 44.45
N PRO A 445 -27.96 34.12 43.67
CA PRO A 445 -28.88 33.96 42.55
C PRO A 445 -28.32 32.92 41.57
N PRO A 446 -29.18 32.07 40.98
CA PRO A 446 -28.74 31.06 40.03
C PRO A 446 -27.93 31.75 38.93
N PRO A 447 -26.70 31.28 38.64
CA PRO A 447 -25.84 31.92 37.67
C PRO A 447 -26.59 32.05 36.35
N PRO A 448 -26.53 33.21 35.68
CA PRO A 448 -27.27 33.45 34.45
C PRO A 448 -26.99 32.31 33.47
N TYR A 449 -28.06 31.67 32.98
CA TYR A 449 -27.95 30.63 31.96
C TYR A 449 -27.05 31.16 30.83
N PRO A 450 -25.94 30.47 30.50
CA PRO A 450 -25.03 30.94 29.47
C PRO A 450 -25.81 30.98 28.15
N GLY A 451 -26.16 32.19 27.76
CA GLY A 451 -26.89 32.47 26.54
C GLY A 451 -26.10 32.04 25.32
N ASP A 452 -26.78 31.35 24.39
CA ASP A 452 -26.72 31.41 22.92
C ASP A 452 -25.37 31.39 22.15
N GLY A 453 -24.21 31.48 22.80
CA GLY A 453 -22.87 31.35 22.21
C GLY A 453 -22.41 29.92 21.92
N GLN A 454 -23.24 28.91 22.20
CA GLN A 454 -22.88 27.49 22.02
C GLN A 454 -22.85 27.06 20.54
N SER A 455 -23.59 27.74 19.66
CA SER A 455 -23.81 27.29 18.28
C SER A 455 -22.58 27.37 17.36
N THR A 456 -21.63 28.28 17.62
CA THR A 456 -20.46 28.49 16.75
C THR A 456 -19.33 27.50 17.03
N VAL A 457 -19.20 27.04 18.28
CA VAL A 457 -18.15 26.09 18.70
C VAL A 457 -18.38 24.71 18.08
N ASP A 458 -19.64 24.31 17.94
CA ASP A 458 -20.00 22.99 17.39
C ASP A 458 -19.69 22.87 15.89
N GLU A 459 -19.81 23.94 15.11
CA GLU A 459 -19.58 23.90 13.66
C GLU A 459 -18.08 23.79 13.31
N GLU A 460 -17.22 24.55 14.00
CA GLU A 460 -15.77 24.50 13.79
C GLU A 460 -15.19 23.16 14.23
N TRP A 461 -15.65 22.64 15.36
CA TRP A 461 -15.24 21.34 15.86
C TRP A 461 -15.65 20.22 14.90
N PHE A 462 -16.88 20.25 14.35
CA PHE A 462 -17.34 19.24 13.39
C PHE A 462 -16.51 19.25 12.08
N LYS A 463 -16.14 20.44 11.58
CA LYS A 463 -15.23 20.58 10.42
C LYS A 463 -13.87 19.96 10.71
N ASN A 464 -13.31 20.22 11.89
CA ASN A 464 -12.03 19.66 12.32
C ASN A 464 -12.07 18.13 12.48
N LEU A 465 -13.20 17.58 12.91
CA LEU A 465 -13.38 16.13 12.97
C LEU A 465 -13.44 15.49 11.56
N ILE A 466 -14.26 16.01 10.65
CA ILE A 466 -14.33 15.49 9.27
C ILE A 466 -12.95 15.51 8.64
N PHE A 467 -12.24 16.62 8.82
CA PHE A 467 -10.86 16.77 8.39
C PHE A 467 -10.00 15.64 8.98
N THR A 468 -9.97 15.50 10.31
CA THR A 468 -9.21 14.45 11.00
C THR A 468 -9.53 13.04 10.47
N VAL A 469 -10.80 12.73 10.23
CA VAL A 469 -11.24 11.44 9.69
C VAL A 469 -10.70 11.20 8.29
N LEU A 470 -10.81 12.20 7.40
CA LEU A 470 -10.26 12.10 6.05
C LEU A 470 -8.74 11.93 6.06
N PHE A 471 -8.05 12.66 6.95
CA PHE A 471 -6.60 12.58 7.11
C PHE A 471 -6.12 11.26 7.69
N MET A 472 -6.93 10.58 8.52
CA MET A 472 -6.60 9.26 9.05
C MET A 472 -7.02 8.13 8.11
N LEU A 473 -8.06 8.33 7.30
CA LEU A 473 -8.58 7.31 6.39
C LEU A 473 -7.61 6.96 5.26
N LEU A 474 -6.96 7.95 4.63
CA LEU A 474 -6.03 7.69 3.53
C LEU A 474 -4.76 6.93 3.97
N PRO A 475 -4.07 7.30 5.07
CA PRO A 475 -3.00 6.49 5.64
C PRO A 475 -3.50 5.10 6.03
N PHE A 476 -4.68 4.98 6.62
CA PHE A 476 -5.25 3.68 6.97
C PHE A 476 -5.44 2.78 5.74
N ILE A 477 -5.98 3.30 4.63
CA ILE A 477 -6.08 2.58 3.35
C ILE A 477 -4.68 2.21 2.84
N GLY A 478 -3.72 3.13 2.91
CA GLY A 478 -2.32 2.88 2.55
C GLY A 478 -1.70 1.71 3.32
N GLN A 479 -1.91 1.66 4.65
CA GLN A 479 -1.45 0.55 5.51
C GLN A 479 -2.09 -0.79 5.13
N TRP A 480 -3.39 -0.81 4.81
CA TRP A 480 -4.07 -2.03 4.36
C TRP A 480 -3.56 -2.52 3.01
N LEU A 481 -3.36 -1.61 2.05
CA LEU A 481 -2.78 -1.97 0.74
C LEU A 481 -1.36 -2.49 0.92
N PHE A 482 -0.54 -1.80 1.73
CA PHE A 482 0.81 -2.25 2.08
C PHE A 482 0.81 -3.68 2.62
N TRP A 483 -0.01 -3.96 3.63
CA TRP A 483 -0.11 -5.30 4.23
C TRP A 483 -0.73 -6.34 3.30
N SER A 484 -1.71 -5.97 2.47
CA SER A 484 -2.31 -6.89 1.51
C SER A 484 -1.30 -7.35 0.46
N GLY A 485 -0.54 -6.41 -0.11
CA GLY A 485 0.54 -6.72 -1.06
C GLY A 485 1.63 -7.56 -0.39
N TYR A 486 2.10 -7.14 0.79
CA TYR A 486 3.10 -7.89 1.55
C TYR A 486 2.66 -9.34 1.84
N LEU A 487 1.44 -9.56 2.34
CA LEU A 487 0.95 -10.91 2.66
C LEU A 487 0.72 -11.77 1.42
N ARG A 488 0.38 -11.18 0.28
CA ARG A 488 0.23 -11.92 -0.99
C ARG A 488 1.57 -12.39 -1.53
N MET A 489 2.60 -11.54 -1.43
CA MET A 489 3.97 -11.97 -1.71
C MET A 489 4.42 -13.03 -0.70
N ALA A 490 4.36 -12.74 0.59
CA ALA A 490 4.86 -13.67 1.62
C ALA A 490 4.05 -14.97 1.77
N GLY A 491 2.85 -15.06 1.19
CA GLY A 491 1.93 -16.19 1.33
C GLY A 491 1.80 -17.09 0.11
N SER A 492 2.46 -16.76 -1.01
CA SER A 492 2.62 -17.66 -2.16
C SER A 492 3.80 -18.61 -2.03
N LEU A 493 4.58 -18.46 -0.96
CA LEU A 493 5.61 -19.38 -0.51
C LEU A 493 5.00 -20.41 0.43
#